data_AF-A0A0A9CSG0-F1
#
_entry.id   AF-A0A0A9CSG0-F1
#
_cell.length_a   1.000
_cell.length_b   1.000
_cell.length_c   1.000
_cell.angle_alpha   90.00
_cell.angle_beta   90.00
_cell.angle_gamma   90.00
#
_symmetry.space_group_name_H-M   'P 1'
#
loop_
_entity.id
_entity.type
_entity.pdbx_description
1 polymer ?
#
loop_
_entity_poly.entity_id
_entity_poly.type
_entity_poly.pdbx_seq_one_letter_code
_entity_poly.pdbx_strand_id
1 'polypeptide(L)'
;MDGARHIFLLLCQFVNYLEVVRLPVYYPSEQEKDDPKLYANNVRKLIAMEGNLILSNLGLADKRVYHAALNDNSLPGALHQKDD
;
A
#
# COMPACT_ATOMS: atom_id res chain seq x y z
N MET A 1 8.64 -9.77 15.40
CA MET A 1 10.03 -9.73 14.87
C MET A 1 10.00 -10.15 13.40
N ASP A 2 9.57 -9.28 12.49
CA ASP A 2 9.31 -9.69 11.08
C ASP A 2 10.15 -8.91 10.05
N GLY A 3 10.50 -7.65 10.33
CA GLY A 3 11.29 -6.82 9.41
C GLY A 3 12.73 -7.30 9.21
N ALA A 4 13.44 -7.68 10.28
CA ALA A 4 14.82 -8.15 10.19
C ALA A 4 14.95 -9.43 9.35
N ARG A 5 13.99 -10.35 9.48
CA ARG A 5 13.91 -11.58 8.68
C ARG A 5 13.67 -11.27 7.19
N HIS A 6 12.76 -10.34 6.89
CA HIS A 6 12.53 -9.89 5.51
C HIS A 6 13.78 -9.30 4.87
N ILE A 7 14.51 -8.44 5.59
CA ILE A 7 15.76 -7.84 5.10
C ILE A 7 16.81 -8.92 4.84
N PHE A 8 17.00 -9.85 5.78
CA PHE A 8 17.93 -10.97 5.60
C PHE A 8 17.61 -11.80 4.36
N LEU A 9 16.34 -12.18 4.16
CA LEU A 9 15.91 -12.95 2.99
C LEU A 9 16.09 -12.18 1.68
N LEU A 10 15.83 -10.87 1.66
CA LEU A 10 16.05 -10.02 0.49
C LEU A 10 17.54 -9.98 0.10
N LEU A 11 18.44 -9.93 1.07
CA LEU A 11 19.89 -9.96 0.85
C LEU A 11 20.40 -11.33 0.35
N CYS A 12 19.68 -12.40 0.64
CA CYS A 12 19.99 -13.74 0.13
C CYS A 12 19.48 -13.98 -1.30
N GLN A 13 18.71 -13.07 -1.90
CA GLN A 13 18.31 -13.15 -3.30
C GLN A 13 19.49 -12.70 -4.17
N PHE A 14 20.21 -13.67 -4.76
CA PHE A 14 21.41 -13.43 -5.59
C PHE A 14 21.19 -12.44 -6.73
N VAL A 15 19.96 -12.35 -7.25
CA VAL A 15 19.53 -11.33 -8.23
C VAL A 15 18.15 -10.80 -7.85
N ASN A 16 18.00 -9.48 -7.79
CA ASN A 16 16.74 -8.78 -7.62
C ASN A 16 16.44 -8.01 -8.92
N TYR A 17 15.43 -8.43 -9.69
CA TYR A 17 14.99 -7.71 -10.88
C TYR A 17 14.00 -6.62 -10.48
N LEU A 18 14.27 -5.38 -10.89
CA LEU A 18 13.39 -4.24 -10.66
C LEU A 18 13.19 -3.51 -11.99
N GLU A 19 11.92 -3.28 -12.36
CA GLU A 19 11.56 -2.41 -13.46
C GLU A 19 11.15 -1.04 -12.90
N VAL A 20 11.70 0.03 -13.49
CA VAL A 20 11.41 1.41 -13.09
C VAL A 20 10.69 2.11 -14.22
N VAL A 21 9.41 2.41 -14.01
CA VAL A 21 8.58 3.16 -14.94
C VAL A 21 8.45 4.60 -14.45
N ARG A 22 8.83 5.56 -15.29
CA ARG A 22 8.69 6.99 -14.98
C ARG A 22 7.39 7.54 -15.54
N LEU A 23 6.47 7.88 -14.65
CA LEU A 23 5.22 8.55 -14.99
C LEU A 23 5.44 10.04 -15.34
N PRO A 24 4.60 10.63 -16.21
CA PRO A 24 4.61 12.07 -16.46
C PRO A 24 4.19 12.84 -15.21
N VAL A 25 4.54 14.13 -15.17
CA VAL A 25 4.17 15.01 -14.05
C VAL A 25 2.66 15.21 -14.01
N TYR A 26 2.04 14.85 -12.89
CA TYR A 26 0.60 14.99 -12.68
C TYR A 26 0.25 16.40 -12.19
N TYR A 27 -0.70 17.05 -12.86
CA TYR A 27 -1.16 18.40 -12.52
C TYR A 27 -2.57 18.35 -11.90
N PRO A 28 -2.74 18.81 -10.64
CA PRO A 28 -4.04 18.77 -9.97
C PRO A 28 -5.02 19.78 -10.56
N SER A 29 -6.29 19.38 -10.60
CA SER A 29 -7.43 20.24 -10.84
C SER A 29 -7.74 21.14 -9.63
N GLU A 30 -8.55 22.19 -9.81
CA GLU A 30 -8.94 23.10 -8.71
C GLU A 30 -9.58 22.35 -7.52
N GLN A 31 -10.40 21.34 -7.81
CA GLN A 31 -11.06 20.51 -6.78
C GLN A 31 -10.05 19.68 -5.97
N GLU A 32 -8.98 19.20 -6.63
CA GLU A 32 -7.91 18.44 -5.98
C GLU A 32 -6.96 19.32 -5.19
N LYS A 33 -6.88 20.61 -5.54
CA LYS A 33 -6.14 21.59 -4.73
C LYS A 33 -6.84 21.84 -3.40
N ASP A 34 -8.17 21.77 -3.39
CA ASP A 34 -8.98 21.96 -2.20
C ASP A 34 -9.04 20.70 -1.30
N ASP A 35 -9.08 19.50 -1.89
CA ASP A 35 -9.06 18.23 -1.15
C ASP A 35 -7.79 17.38 -1.43
N PRO A 36 -6.84 17.32 -0.47
CA PRO A 36 -5.63 16.52 -0.63
C PRO A 36 -5.88 15.01 -0.65
N LYS A 37 -6.98 14.52 -0.06
CA LYS A 37 -7.32 13.08 -0.12
C LYS A 37 -7.76 12.68 -1.52
N LEU A 38 -8.56 13.53 -2.17
CA LEU A 38 -9.00 13.35 -3.55
C LEU A 38 -7.79 13.28 -4.50
N TYR A 39 -6.84 14.19 -4.34
CA TYR A 39 -5.59 14.18 -5.10
C TYR A 39 -4.83 12.85 -4.95
N ALA A 40 -4.60 12.40 -3.71
CA ALA A 40 -3.88 11.14 -3.46
C ALA A 40 -4.61 9.93 -4.06
N ASN A 41 -5.95 9.93 -4.03
CA ASN A 41 -6.76 8.88 -4.62
C ASN A 41 -6.66 8.85 -6.15
N ASN A 42 -6.65 10.01 -6.80
CA ASN A 42 -6.54 10.10 -8.25
C ASN A 42 -5.14 9.75 -8.75
N VAL A 43 -4.09 10.21 -8.06
CA VAL A 43 -2.71 9.80 -8.36
C VAL A 43 -2.54 8.28 -8.22
N ARG A 44 -3.10 7.69 -7.15
CA ARG A 44 -3.09 6.23 -6.96
C ARG A 44 -3.78 5.48 -8.10
N LYS A 45 -4.93 5.99 -8.57
CA LYS A 45 -5.63 5.41 -9.74
C LYS A 45 -4.78 5.49 -11.00
N LEU A 46 -4.12 6.63 -11.24
CA LEU A 46 -3.24 6.82 -12.39
C LEU A 46 -2.09 5.80 -12.39
N ILE A 47 -1.41 5.64 -11.25
CA ILE A 47 -0.31 4.67 -11.10
C ILE A 47 -0.80 3.24 -11.37
N ALA A 48 -1.95 2.87 -10.81
CA ALA A 48 -2.51 1.53 -11.01
C ALA A 48 -2.91 1.28 -12.47
N MET A 49 -3.47 2.28 -13.14
CA MET A 49 -3.86 2.17 -14.55
C MET A 49 -2.65 1.98 -15.46
N GLU A 50 -1.58 2.74 -15.27
CA GLU A 50 -0.35 2.61 -16.07
C GLU A 50 0.35 1.26 -15.84
N GLY A 51 0.39 0.81 -14.58
CA GLY A 51 1.01 -0.46 -14.20
C GLY A 51 0.15 -1.70 -14.42
N ASN A 52 -1.09 -1.55 -14.95
CA ASN A 52 -2.10 -2.61 -15.04
C ASN A 52 -2.29 -3.37 -13.70
N LEU A 53 -2.34 -2.62 -12.60
CA LEU A 53 -2.44 -3.13 -11.24
C LEU A 53 -3.89 -3.11 -10.74
N ILE A 54 -4.26 -4.12 -9.96
CA ILE A 54 -5.56 -4.15 -9.28
C ILE A 54 -5.51 -3.22 -8.06
N LEU A 55 -6.43 -2.25 -8.03
CA LEU A 55 -6.60 -1.39 -6.86
C LEU A 55 -7.26 -2.19 -5.72
N SER A 56 -6.63 -2.16 -4.56
CA SER A 56 -7.21 -2.66 -3.32
C SER A 56 -7.15 -1.61 -2.23
N ASN A 57 -8.14 -1.61 -1.34
CA ASN A 57 -8.20 -0.68 -0.20
C ASN A 57 -7.43 -1.21 1.02
N LEU A 58 -6.61 -2.26 0.81
CA LEU A 58 -5.82 -2.91 1.85
C LEU A 58 -4.63 -2.04 2.23
N GLY A 59 -4.52 -1.73 3.51
CA GLY A 59 -3.44 -0.97 4.09
C GLY A 59 -2.51 -1.79 4.97
N LEU A 60 -1.52 -1.11 5.54
CA LEU A 60 -0.60 -1.70 6.51
C LEU A 60 -1.31 -2.17 7.78
N ALA A 61 -2.39 -1.50 8.18
CA ALA A 61 -3.20 -1.90 9.33
C ALA A 61 -3.83 -3.29 9.12
N ASP A 62 -4.44 -3.52 7.96
CA ASP A 62 -5.05 -4.80 7.60
C ASP A 62 -4.01 -5.93 7.61
N LYS A 63 -2.82 -5.68 7.05
CA LYS A 63 -1.70 -6.63 7.12
C LYS A 63 -1.34 -7.01 8.56
N ARG A 64 -1.30 -6.03 9.47
CA ARG A 64 -0.95 -6.28 10.89
C ARG A 64 -2.03 -7.10 11.59
N VAL A 65 -3.31 -6.82 11.33
CA VAL A 65 -4.44 -7.59 11.88
C VAL A 65 -4.38 -9.03 11.39
N TYR A 66 -4.20 -9.24 10.09
CA TYR A 66 -4.10 -10.58 9.51
C TYR A 66 -2.93 -11.37 10.09
N HIS A 67 -1.75 -10.75 10.20
CA HIS A 67 -0.57 -11.39 10.78
C HIS A 67 -0.71 -11.65 12.29
N ALA A 68 -1.48 -10.84 13.02
CA ALA A 68 -1.80 -11.13 14.42
C ALA A 68 -2.70 -12.36 14.55
N ALA A 69 -3.72 -12.47 13.69
CA ALA A 69 -4.63 -13.62 13.64
C ALA A 69 -3.90 -14.93 13.30
N LEU A 70 -2.93 -14.90 12.38
CA LEU A 70 -2.15 -16.09 12.00
C LEU A 70 -1.18 -16.58 13.09
N ASN A 71 -0.80 -15.74 14.05
CA ASN A 71 0.19 -16.09 15.08
C ASN A 71 -0.45 -16.53 16.42
N ASP A 72 -1.74 -16.89 16.42
CA ASP A 72 -2.49 -17.35 17.62
C ASP A 72 -2.45 -16.41 18.84
N ASN A 73 -2.11 -15.13 18.64
CA ASN A 73 -2.29 -14.11 19.65
C ASN A 73 -3.70 -13.54 19.50
N SER A 74 -4.61 -13.97 20.39
CA SER A 74 -6.02 -13.54 20.50
C SER A 74 -6.29 -12.13 19.98
N LEU A 75 -7.24 -12.00 19.04
CA LEU A 75 -7.72 -10.72 18.50
C LEU A 75 -7.98 -9.71 19.64
N PRO A 76 -7.34 -8.54 19.67
CA PRO A 76 -7.96 -7.38 20.28
C PRO A 76 -9.08 -6.97 19.32
N GLY A 77 -10.32 -7.07 19.78
CA GLY A 77 -11.48 -6.59 19.05
C GLY A 77 -11.28 -5.12 18.64
N ALA A 78 -10.99 -4.90 17.37
CA ALA A 78 -10.96 -3.58 16.76
C ALA A 78 -11.29 -3.76 15.27
N LEU A 79 -12.57 -4.07 15.01
CA LEU A 79 -13.22 -3.65 13.78
C LEU A 79 -13.10 -2.12 13.75
N HIS A 80 -12.08 -1.62 13.07
CA HIS A 80 -12.01 -0.20 12.74
C HIS A 80 -13.09 0.02 11.68
N GLN A 81 -14.24 0.50 12.11
CA GLN A 81 -15.26 1.07 11.24
C GLN A 81 -14.55 2.21 10.48
N LYS A 82 -14.33 1.99 9.19
CA LYS A 82 -13.73 2.98 8.30
C LYS A 82 -14.91 3.71 7.71
N ASP A 83 -15.29 4.83 8.33
CA ASP A 83 -16.30 5.72 7.79
C ASP A 83 -15.85 6.21 6.40
N ASP A 84 -16.82 6.26 5.49
CA ASP A 84 -16.70 6.56 4.05
C ASP A 84 -15.94 7.86 3.72
#